data_AF-A0A5C3LXM4-F1
#
_entry.id   AF-A0A5C3LXM4-F1
#
_cell.length_a   1.000
_cell.length_b   1.000
_cell.length_c   1.000
_cell.angle_alpha   90.00
_cell.angle_beta   90.00
_cell.angle_gamma   90.00
#
_symmetry.space_group_name_H-M   'P 1'
#
loop_
_entity.id
_entity.type
_entity.pdbx_description
1 polymer ?
#
loop_
_entity_poly.entity_id
_entity_poly.type
_entity_poly.pdbx_seq_one_letter_code
_entity_poly.pdbx_strand_id
1 'polypeptide(L)'
;MLYAQYHNSYPSSSYSTPSGSYAAGTPLPDCLNTEEQLNARVQLRNKLNSGRLYNMPGAFPFNYVYDGHGSAHMSYYSYEFKEELRSPTTRDRARRQNATFSFSNPSHHPLGRKAEPLTWRIYLPHETSSSHSSGKAVVAQVKVEPEVLTTTYGKNLMAGPQLMLRALSISLELGLVITISMTNSLSKHKSSRPSSRPSYHSQWRDGTVLYLGSRDDNSEQEVLYIIDPR
;
A
#
# COMPACT_ATOMS: atom_id res chain seq x y z
N MET A 1 38.11 28.66 31.57
CA MET A 1 37.25 27.63 30.97
C MET A 1 36.49 28.28 29.82
N LEU A 2 36.84 27.92 28.57
CA LEU A 2 36.22 28.46 27.36
C LEU A 2 35.23 27.42 26.82
N TYR A 3 33.95 27.79 26.74
CA TYR A 3 32.93 26.96 26.08
C TYR A 3 32.97 27.21 24.58
N ALA A 4 33.26 26.17 23.80
CA ALA A 4 33.16 26.19 22.34
C ALA A 4 31.71 25.92 21.93
N GLN A 5 31.04 26.92 21.35
CA GLN A 5 29.73 26.78 20.71
C GLN A 5 29.91 26.14 19.32
N TYR A 6 29.46 24.89 19.17
CA TYR A 6 29.33 24.24 17.87
C TYR A 6 27.98 24.62 17.24
N HIS A 7 28.03 25.45 16.19
CA HIS A 7 26.89 25.67 15.31
C HIS A 7 26.80 24.51 14.30
N ASN A 8 25.87 23.59 14.53
CA ASN A 8 25.47 22.60 13.53
C ASN A 8 24.53 23.24 12.51
N SER A 9 25.04 23.59 11.35
CA SER A 9 24.26 23.96 10.18
C SER A 9 23.73 22.69 9.51
N TYR A 10 22.46 22.35 9.73
CA TYR A 10 21.81 21.28 8.99
C TYR A 10 21.54 21.74 7.55
N PRO A 11 21.89 20.95 6.52
CA PRO A 11 21.51 21.27 5.15
C PRO A 11 19.99 21.13 4.99
N SER A 12 19.34 22.24 4.62
CA SER A 12 17.95 22.22 4.14
C SER A 12 17.87 21.35 2.89
N SER A 13 17.37 20.13 3.07
CA SER A 13 17.11 19.20 1.98
C SER A 13 15.83 19.65 1.26
N SER A 14 16.01 20.39 0.18
CA SER A 14 14.94 20.81 -0.74
C SER A 14 14.39 19.59 -1.47
N TYR A 15 13.44 18.87 -0.88
CA TYR A 15 12.71 17.82 -1.58
C TYR A 15 11.70 18.45 -2.52
N SER A 16 12.02 18.45 -3.82
CA SER A 16 11.03 18.69 -4.87
C SER A 16 10.06 17.52 -4.88
N THR A 17 8.83 17.73 -4.44
CA THR A 17 7.72 16.80 -4.66
C THR A 17 7.40 16.76 -6.16
N PRO A 18 7.57 15.62 -6.86
CA PRO A 18 7.05 15.50 -8.20
C PRO A 18 5.52 15.53 -8.11
N SER A 19 4.90 16.63 -8.55
CA SER A 19 3.46 16.72 -8.80
C SER A 19 3.10 15.82 -9.98
N GLY A 20 3.02 14.51 -9.72
CA GLY A 20 2.46 13.52 -10.63
C GLY A 20 0.98 13.33 -10.32
N SER A 21 0.12 14.17 -10.88
CA SER A 21 -1.32 13.94 -10.91
C SER A 21 -1.63 12.84 -11.93
N TYR A 22 -1.43 11.58 -11.55
CA TYR A 22 -1.94 10.44 -12.32
C TYR A 22 -3.44 10.33 -12.06
N ALA A 23 -4.24 10.81 -13.01
CA ALA A 23 -5.68 10.56 -13.01
C ALA A 23 -5.91 9.05 -13.03
N ALA A 24 -6.66 8.54 -12.05
CA ALA A 24 -7.07 7.15 -11.99
C ALA A 24 -7.94 6.81 -13.21
N GLY A 25 -7.37 6.11 -14.19
CA GLY A 25 -8.13 5.52 -15.30
C GLY A 25 -7.52 5.61 -16.71
N THR A 26 -6.31 6.11 -16.90
CA THR A 26 -5.69 6.08 -18.23
C THR A 26 -5.14 4.66 -18.50
N PRO A 27 -5.61 3.95 -19.56
CA PRO A 27 -5.03 2.67 -19.95
C PRO A 27 -3.56 2.88 -20.30
N LEU A 28 -2.68 2.05 -19.72
CA LEU A 28 -1.24 2.13 -19.94
C LEU A 28 -0.93 1.97 -21.45
N PRO A 29 0.02 2.74 -22.02
CA PRO A 29 0.49 2.49 -23.38
C PRO A 29 1.08 1.08 -23.49
N ASP A 30 0.65 0.32 -24.49
CA ASP A 30 1.05 -1.07 -24.83
C ASP A 30 2.54 -1.23 -25.24
N CYS A 31 3.39 -0.27 -24.93
CA CYS A 31 4.74 -0.19 -25.47
C CYS A 31 5.76 -0.78 -24.48
N LEU A 32 6.07 -2.05 -24.72
CA LEU A 32 7.30 -2.79 -24.39
C LEU A 32 7.37 -3.56 -23.05
N ASN A 33 7.58 -4.87 -23.25
CA ASN A 33 7.95 -5.95 -22.34
C ASN A 33 6.87 -6.57 -21.43
N THR A 34 5.71 -6.90 -22.01
CA THR A 34 4.61 -7.63 -21.36
C THR A 34 5.09 -8.93 -20.72
N GLU A 35 6.02 -9.67 -21.36
CA GLU A 35 6.53 -10.93 -20.81
C GLU A 35 7.42 -10.72 -19.58
N GLU A 36 8.37 -9.78 -19.62
CA GLU A 36 9.19 -9.47 -18.44
C GLU A 36 8.36 -8.90 -17.30
N GLN A 37 7.41 -8.00 -17.58
CA GLN A 37 6.51 -7.47 -16.56
C GLN A 37 5.61 -8.58 -15.99
N LEU A 38 5.11 -9.49 -16.84
CA LEU A 38 4.34 -10.65 -16.39
C LEU A 38 5.19 -11.55 -15.50
N ASN A 39 6.44 -11.84 -15.90
CA ASN A 39 7.35 -12.66 -15.11
C ASN A 39 7.68 -12.00 -13.77
N ALA A 40 7.97 -10.69 -13.76
CA ALA A 40 8.18 -9.91 -12.55
C ALA A 40 6.96 -9.97 -11.62
N ARG A 41 5.74 -9.85 -12.16
CA ARG A 41 4.49 -9.99 -11.40
C ARG A 41 4.33 -11.40 -10.83
N VAL A 42 4.59 -12.45 -11.61
CA VAL A 42 4.51 -13.86 -11.16
C VAL A 42 5.52 -14.13 -10.05
N GLN A 43 6.78 -13.72 -10.21
CA GLN A 43 7.80 -13.85 -9.18
C GLN A 43 7.40 -13.13 -7.90
N LEU A 44 6.91 -11.90 -8.04
CA LEU A 44 6.52 -11.09 -6.90
C LEU A 44 5.32 -11.69 -6.17
N ARG A 45 4.30 -12.17 -6.89
CA ARG A 45 3.16 -12.90 -6.33
C ARG A 45 3.61 -14.13 -5.54
N ASN A 46 4.52 -14.93 -6.10
CA ASN A 46 5.07 -16.10 -5.41
C ASN A 46 5.82 -15.71 -4.13
N LYS A 47 6.63 -14.64 -4.18
CA LYS A 47 7.32 -14.11 -2.99
C LYS A 47 6.35 -13.63 -1.91
N LEU A 48 5.34 -12.84 -2.29
CA LEU A 48 4.29 -12.36 -1.40
C LEU A 48 3.54 -13.51 -0.73
N ASN A 49 3.11 -14.52 -1.51
CA ASN A 49 2.41 -15.70 -0.99
C ASN A 49 3.29 -16.55 -0.07
N SER A 50 4.60 -16.63 -0.34
CA SER A 50 5.52 -17.39 0.51
C SER A 50 5.94 -16.66 1.79
N GLY A 51 5.67 -15.35 1.90
CA GLY A 51 6.16 -14.51 3.00
C GLY A 51 7.67 -14.25 2.98
N ARG A 52 8.37 -14.54 1.88
CA ARG A 52 9.84 -14.49 1.77
C ARG A 52 10.31 -13.32 0.91
N LEU A 53 10.29 -12.13 1.50
CA LEU A 53 10.89 -10.92 0.94
C LEU A 53 12.22 -10.66 1.66
N TYR A 54 13.33 -10.60 0.92
CA TYR A 54 14.67 -10.54 1.51
C TYR A 54 14.93 -9.24 2.27
N ASN A 55 14.42 -8.12 1.73
CA ASN A 55 14.66 -6.80 2.29
C ASN A 55 13.46 -6.27 3.09
N MET A 56 12.55 -7.15 3.50
CA MET A 56 11.37 -6.76 4.27
C MET A 56 11.77 -6.32 5.69
N PRO A 57 11.30 -5.16 6.17
CA PRO A 57 11.49 -4.75 7.55
C PRO A 57 10.94 -5.81 8.52
N GLY A 58 11.66 -6.11 9.59
CA GLY A 58 11.20 -7.11 10.59
C GLY A 58 9.86 -6.76 11.26
N ALA A 59 9.47 -5.48 11.19
CA ALA A 59 8.24 -4.91 11.74
C ALA A 59 7.05 -4.86 10.77
N PHE A 60 7.23 -5.30 9.51
CA PHE A 60 6.23 -5.14 8.45
C PHE A 60 4.85 -5.68 8.89
N PRO A 61 3.74 -4.94 8.69
CA PRO A 61 3.58 -3.83 7.74
C PRO A 61 3.85 -2.42 8.28
N PHE A 62 4.33 -2.30 9.51
CA PHE A 62 4.70 -1.01 10.12
C PHE A 62 6.20 -0.99 10.42
N ASN A 63 6.69 0.11 11.01
CA ASN A 63 8.05 0.17 11.51
C ASN A 63 8.05 0.29 13.04
N TYR A 64 9.06 -0.21 13.73
CA TYR A 64 9.26 0.04 15.16
C TYR A 64 10.42 1.01 15.34
N VAL A 65 10.22 2.03 16.15
CA VAL A 65 11.25 3.02 16.48
C VAL A 65 11.53 2.94 17.98
N TYR A 66 12.81 2.93 18.32
CA TYR A 66 13.26 2.96 19.71
C TYR A 66 13.22 4.40 20.22
N ASP A 67 12.68 4.59 21.43
CA ASP A 67 12.54 5.91 22.07
C ASP A 67 13.82 6.40 22.79
N GLY A 68 14.92 5.64 22.70
CA GLY A 68 16.16 5.92 23.43
C GLY A 68 16.13 5.56 24.92
N HIS A 69 14.97 5.15 25.45
CA HIS A 69 14.78 4.70 26.83
C HIS A 69 14.59 3.18 26.94
N GLY A 70 14.88 2.44 25.86
CA GLY A 70 14.76 0.99 25.80
C GLY A 70 13.35 0.49 25.46
N SER A 71 12.39 1.39 25.19
CA SER A 71 11.07 1.00 24.70
C SER A 71 11.00 1.13 23.18
N ALA A 72 10.35 0.16 22.54
CA ALA A 72 10.02 0.23 21.12
C ALA A 72 8.54 0.63 20.97
N HIS A 73 8.27 1.62 20.13
CA HIS A 73 6.90 1.99 19.77
C HIS A 73 6.68 1.83 18.27
N MET A 74 5.45 1.54 17.89
CA MET A 74 5.07 1.43 16.49
C MET A 74 5.06 2.82 15.86
N SER A 75 5.81 2.96 14.78
CA SER A 75 5.88 4.16 13.98
C SER A 75 5.03 4.02 12.74
N TYR A 76 4.23 5.05 12.50
CA TYR A 76 3.47 5.24 11.27
C TYR A 76 4.21 6.17 10.31
N TYR A 77 5.54 6.31 10.38
CA TYR A 77 6.25 7.09 9.37
C TYR A 77 6.28 6.34 8.04
N SER A 78 6.10 7.08 6.95
CA SER A 78 6.25 6.56 5.60
C SER A 78 7.65 5.95 5.42
N TYR A 79 7.72 4.81 4.74
CA TYR A 79 8.99 4.13 4.45
C TYR A 79 8.94 3.43 3.10
N GLU A 80 10.11 3.14 2.53
CA GLU A 80 10.23 2.31 1.33
C GLU A 80 11.35 1.28 1.48
N PHE A 81 11.21 0.14 0.81
CA PHE A 81 12.27 -0.84 0.63
C PHE A 81 12.18 -1.49 -0.76
N LYS A 82 13.27 -2.11 -1.21
CA LYS A 82 13.36 -2.70 -2.55
C LYS A 82 13.52 -4.20 -2.45
N GLU A 83 12.77 -4.96 -3.25
CA GLU A 83 12.90 -6.40 -3.39
C GLU A 83 13.50 -6.74 -4.74
N GLU A 84 14.59 -7.52 -4.72
CA GLU A 84 15.27 -7.95 -5.95
C GLU A 84 14.47 -9.06 -6.65
N LEU A 85 14.23 -8.88 -7.95
CA LEU A 85 13.59 -9.82 -8.85
C LEU A 85 14.65 -10.41 -9.79
N ARG A 86 14.55 -11.71 -10.07
CA ARG A 86 15.49 -12.38 -10.96
C ARG A 86 15.07 -12.15 -12.40
N SER A 87 15.93 -11.56 -13.23
CA SER A 87 15.63 -11.49 -14.66
C SER A 87 15.80 -12.89 -15.29
N PRO A 88 14.82 -13.38 -16.07
CA PRO A 88 14.94 -14.65 -16.79
C PRO A 88 15.93 -14.59 -17.96
N THR A 89 16.21 -13.40 -18.51
CA THR A 89 17.02 -13.22 -19.71
C THR A 89 18.50 -13.33 -19.39
N THR A 90 19.01 -14.56 -19.50
CA THR A 90 20.40 -14.99 -19.22
C THR A 90 21.49 -14.29 -20.04
N ARG A 91 21.15 -13.54 -21.10
CA ARG A 91 22.14 -12.90 -21.96
C ARG A 91 22.69 -11.60 -21.41
N ASP A 92 21.99 -10.96 -20.46
CA ASP A 92 22.43 -9.72 -19.86
C ASP A 92 22.39 -9.81 -18.33
N ARG A 93 23.39 -10.54 -17.78
CA ARG A 93 23.55 -10.79 -16.33
C ARG A 93 23.61 -9.52 -15.45
N ALA A 94 23.60 -8.33 -16.05
CA ALA A 94 23.77 -7.07 -15.34
C ALA A 94 22.46 -6.40 -14.90
N ARG A 95 21.30 -6.70 -15.50
CA ARG A 95 20.08 -5.91 -15.23
C ARG A 95 19.23 -6.53 -14.11
N ARG A 96 19.62 -6.28 -12.87
CA ARG A 96 18.79 -6.57 -11.69
C ARG A 96 17.55 -5.69 -11.71
N GLN A 97 16.37 -6.29 -11.75
CA GLN A 97 15.11 -5.57 -11.59
C GLN A 97 14.73 -5.52 -10.10
N ASN A 98 14.23 -4.38 -9.64
CA ASN A 98 13.85 -4.20 -8.24
C ASN A 98 12.40 -3.74 -8.14
N ALA A 99 11.56 -4.51 -7.46
CA ALA A 99 10.25 -4.05 -7.02
C ALA A 99 10.43 -3.09 -5.84
N THR A 100 9.77 -1.93 -5.86
CA THR A 100 9.80 -0.99 -4.72
C THR A 100 8.51 -1.12 -3.94
N PHE A 101 8.62 -1.44 -2.65
CA PHE A 101 7.53 -1.40 -1.70
C PHE A 101 7.54 -0.04 -1.01
N SER A 102 6.38 0.61 -0.90
CA SER A 102 6.25 1.85 -0.15
C SER A 102 5.06 1.78 0.78
N PHE A 103 5.23 2.26 1.99
CA PHE A 103 4.16 2.62 2.90
C PHE A 103 4.09 4.15 3.00
N SER A 104 2.88 4.69 2.85
CA SER A 104 2.61 6.11 3.06
C SER A 104 1.53 6.27 4.12
N ASN A 105 1.89 6.96 5.21
CA ASN A 105 0.92 7.44 6.18
C ASN A 105 0.40 8.80 5.71
N PRO A 106 -0.92 8.99 5.60
CA PRO A 106 -1.45 10.29 5.32
C PRO A 106 -1.09 11.24 6.46
N SER A 107 -0.33 12.27 6.12
CA SER A 107 0.03 13.36 7.02
C SER A 107 -1.24 13.85 7.75
N HIS A 108 -1.17 13.92 9.08
CA HIS A 108 -2.27 14.38 9.93
C HIS A 108 -2.77 15.74 9.44
N HIS A 109 -3.93 15.77 8.78
CA HIS A 109 -4.54 17.02 8.36
C HIS A 109 -5.07 17.76 9.61
N PRO A 110 -4.62 19.00 9.90
CA PRO A 110 -4.86 19.62 11.21
C PRO A 110 -6.31 19.94 11.59
N LEU A 111 -7.31 19.84 10.71
CA LEU A 111 -8.65 20.38 11.00
C LEU A 111 -9.77 19.55 10.37
N GLY A 112 -10.40 18.68 11.18
CA GLY A 112 -11.77 18.18 10.98
C GLY A 112 -12.08 17.32 9.75
N ARG A 113 -11.08 16.92 8.96
CA ARG A 113 -11.27 16.04 7.80
C ARG A 113 -11.17 14.57 8.23
N LYS A 114 -11.99 13.72 7.60
CA LYS A 114 -11.90 12.25 7.76
C LYS A 114 -10.45 11.83 7.57
N ALA A 115 -9.93 11.04 8.50
CA ALA A 115 -8.57 10.52 8.40
C ALA A 115 -8.41 9.75 7.08
N GLU A 116 -7.42 10.13 6.29
CA GLU A 116 -7.12 9.43 5.05
C GLU A 116 -6.64 7.99 5.34
N PRO A 117 -6.77 7.07 4.39
CA PRO A 117 -6.34 5.70 4.58
C PRO A 117 -4.81 5.56 4.50
N LEU A 118 -4.27 4.73 5.37
CA LEU A 118 -2.91 4.20 5.28
C LEU A 118 -2.75 3.44 3.98
N THR A 119 -1.65 3.64 3.25
CA THR A 119 -1.50 3.07 1.91
C THR A 119 -0.19 2.33 1.74
N TRP A 120 -0.25 1.09 1.28
CA TRP A 120 0.89 0.29 0.82
C TRP A 120 0.82 0.17 -0.70
N ARG A 121 1.95 0.38 -1.36
CA ARG A 121 2.08 0.25 -2.82
C ARG A 121 3.28 -0.59 -3.19
N ILE A 122 3.16 -1.28 -4.30
CA ILE A 122 4.25 -1.94 -4.99
C ILE A 122 4.42 -1.26 -6.34
N TYR A 123 5.66 -0.88 -6.64
CA TYR A 123 6.05 -0.36 -7.93
C TYR A 123 6.97 -1.34 -8.64
N LEU A 124 6.73 -1.57 -9.92
CA LEU A 124 7.71 -2.18 -10.81
C LEU A 124 8.42 -1.09 -11.64
N PRO A 125 9.70 -1.31 -11.98
CA PRO A 125 10.41 -0.42 -12.89
C PRO A 125 9.69 -0.46 -14.24
N HIS A 126 9.37 0.72 -14.77
CA HIS A 126 8.82 0.85 -16.10
C HIS A 126 9.83 1.59 -16.97
N GLU A 127 10.31 0.90 -18.00
CA GLU A 127 11.20 1.50 -19.00
C GLU A 127 10.35 2.35 -19.94
N THR A 128 10.31 3.64 -19.68
CA THR A 128 9.82 4.60 -20.67
C THR A 128 10.92 4.79 -21.71
N SER A 129 10.55 4.80 -22.99
CA SER A 129 11.46 5.06 -24.10
C SER A 129 12.03 6.48 -24.10
N SER A 130 11.56 7.37 -23.21
CA SER A 130 12.10 8.71 -23.03
C SER A 130 13.29 8.70 -22.09
N SER A 131 14.41 9.22 -22.57
CA SER A 131 15.74 9.26 -21.92
C SER A 131 15.82 9.96 -20.56
N HIS A 132 14.71 10.44 -19.98
CA HIS A 132 14.75 11.42 -18.91
C HIS A 132 13.91 11.12 -17.66
N SER A 133 13.17 10.01 -17.57
CA SER A 133 12.64 9.60 -16.26
C SER A 133 12.26 8.12 -16.22
N SER A 134 12.90 7.34 -15.35
CA SER A 134 12.43 6.00 -15.02
C SER A 134 11.06 6.12 -14.32
N GLY A 135 9.99 5.76 -15.01
CA GLY A 135 8.65 5.71 -14.41
C GLY A 135 8.56 4.59 -13.38
N LYS A 136 7.89 4.85 -12.26
CA LYS A 136 7.46 3.81 -11.31
C LYS A 136 5.98 3.52 -11.58
N ALA A 137 5.64 2.33 -12.08
CA ALA A 137 4.25 1.93 -12.28
C ALA A 137 3.74 1.21 -11.03
N VAL A 138 2.63 1.69 -10.44
CA VAL A 138 1.96 0.99 -9.33
C VAL A 138 1.33 -0.29 -9.88
N VAL A 139 1.75 -1.44 -9.37
CA VAL A 139 1.21 -2.75 -9.79
C VAL A 139 0.33 -3.41 -8.73
N ALA A 140 0.42 -2.98 -7.48
CA ALA A 140 -0.45 -3.40 -6.40
C ALA A 140 -0.60 -2.26 -5.38
N GLN A 141 -1.78 -2.16 -4.79
CA GLN A 141 -2.07 -1.16 -3.77
C GLN A 141 -3.11 -1.67 -2.77
N VAL A 142 -2.80 -1.52 -1.48
CA VAL A 142 -3.70 -1.78 -0.37
C VAL A 142 -3.90 -0.49 0.42
N LYS A 143 -5.15 -0.17 0.73
CA LYS A 143 -5.57 0.95 1.57
C LYS A 143 -6.20 0.41 2.86
N VAL A 144 -5.85 0.97 4.00
CA VAL A 144 -6.40 0.60 5.30
C VAL A 144 -6.91 1.86 6.00
N GLU A 145 -8.20 1.89 6.33
CA GLU A 145 -8.75 2.98 7.14
C GLU A 145 -8.16 2.91 8.58
N PRO A 146 -7.74 4.04 9.16
CA PRO A 146 -7.09 4.04 10.49
C PRO A 146 -7.95 3.43 11.60
N GLU A 147 -9.28 3.54 11.49
CA GLU A 147 -10.24 2.96 12.44
C GLU A 147 -10.08 1.43 12.57
N VAL A 148 -9.68 0.76 11.48
CA VAL A 148 -9.45 -0.70 11.47
C VAL A 148 -8.36 -1.09 12.46
N LEU A 149 -7.33 -0.27 12.64
CA LEU A 149 -6.20 -0.57 13.54
C LEU A 149 -6.61 -0.70 15.00
N THR A 150 -7.74 -0.12 15.39
CA THR A 150 -8.28 -0.21 16.76
C THR A 150 -9.00 -1.53 17.05
N THR A 151 -9.23 -2.36 16.02
CA THR A 151 -9.98 -3.62 16.12
C THR A 151 -9.10 -4.83 16.39
N THR A 152 -9.70 -5.98 16.72
CA THR A 152 -9.01 -7.28 16.75
C THR A 152 -8.37 -7.61 15.41
N TYR A 153 -9.06 -7.35 14.30
CA TYR A 153 -8.49 -7.53 12.96
C TYR A 153 -7.27 -6.63 12.73
N GLY A 154 -7.35 -5.37 13.14
CA GLY A 154 -6.22 -4.43 13.13
C GLY A 154 -5.04 -4.91 13.96
N LYS A 155 -5.28 -5.46 15.15
CA LYS A 155 -4.23 -6.08 15.98
C LYS A 155 -3.55 -7.24 15.26
N ASN A 156 -4.31 -8.11 14.60
CA ASN A 156 -3.75 -9.21 13.81
C ASN A 156 -2.96 -8.71 12.59
N LEU A 157 -3.45 -7.65 11.93
CA LEU A 157 -2.75 -6.99 10.83
C LEU A 157 -1.40 -6.40 11.27
N MET A 158 -1.33 -5.88 12.49
CA MET A 158 -0.11 -5.34 13.09
C MET A 158 0.83 -6.42 13.65
N ALA A 159 0.29 -7.56 14.08
CA ALA A 159 1.05 -8.62 14.73
C ALA A 159 1.98 -9.38 13.76
N GLY A 160 1.70 -9.36 12.46
CA GLY A 160 2.54 -10.03 11.49
C GLY A 160 2.28 -9.62 10.04
N PRO A 161 3.22 -9.96 9.14
CA PRO A 161 3.19 -9.47 7.76
C PRO A 161 2.13 -10.18 6.90
N GLN A 162 1.68 -11.36 7.30
CA GLN A 162 0.96 -12.30 6.43
C GLN A 162 -0.32 -11.72 5.82
N LEU A 163 -1.14 -11.03 6.62
CA LEU A 163 -2.39 -10.43 6.14
C LEU A 163 -2.13 -9.35 5.08
N MET A 164 -1.15 -8.48 5.31
CA MET A 164 -0.80 -7.43 4.35
C MET A 164 -0.15 -8.00 3.09
N LEU A 165 0.75 -8.99 3.23
CA LEU A 165 1.38 -9.64 2.08
C LEU A 165 0.35 -10.37 1.20
N ARG A 166 -0.61 -11.07 1.82
CA ARG A 166 -1.72 -11.72 1.11
C ARG A 166 -2.61 -10.70 0.40
N ALA A 167 -2.96 -9.59 1.06
CA ALA A 167 -3.73 -8.51 0.44
C ALA A 167 -2.96 -7.91 -0.76
N LEU A 168 -1.67 -7.64 -0.63
CA LEU A 168 -0.85 -7.15 -1.74
C LEU A 168 -0.75 -8.16 -2.88
N SER A 169 -0.68 -9.47 -2.58
CA SER A 169 -0.68 -10.53 -3.57
C SER A 169 -1.98 -10.58 -4.38
N ILE A 170 -3.13 -10.49 -3.70
CA ILE A 170 -4.45 -10.43 -4.34
C ILE A 170 -4.57 -9.15 -5.18
N SER A 171 -4.12 -8.00 -4.66
CA SER A 171 -4.13 -6.74 -5.40
C SER A 171 -3.29 -6.82 -6.67
N LEU A 172 -2.12 -7.45 -6.60
CA LEU A 172 -1.22 -7.68 -7.73
C LEU A 172 -1.84 -8.61 -8.78
N GLU A 173 -2.50 -9.69 -8.34
CA GLU A 173 -3.12 -10.69 -9.20
C GLU A 173 -4.33 -10.12 -9.95
N LEU A 174 -5.20 -9.39 -9.23
CA LEU A 174 -6.42 -8.82 -9.81
C LEU A 174 -6.16 -7.50 -10.53
N GLY A 175 -5.04 -6.83 -10.27
CA GLY A 175 -4.80 -5.47 -10.76
C GLY A 175 -5.72 -4.42 -10.15
N LEU A 176 -6.28 -4.69 -8.96
CA LEU A 176 -7.26 -3.86 -8.27
C LEU A 176 -6.71 -3.30 -6.96
N VAL A 177 -7.24 -2.14 -6.53
CA VAL A 177 -6.91 -1.56 -5.22
C VAL A 177 -7.77 -2.23 -4.15
N ILE A 178 -7.15 -2.87 -3.16
CA ILE A 178 -7.86 -3.44 -2.02
C ILE A 178 -8.05 -2.37 -0.95
N THR A 179 -9.27 -2.26 -0.40
CA THR A 179 -9.56 -1.34 0.70
C THR A 179 -10.07 -2.13 1.90
N ILE A 180 -9.40 -1.97 3.05
CA ILE A 180 -9.76 -2.55 4.33
C ILE A 180 -10.38 -1.45 5.18
N SER A 181 -11.65 -1.61 5.53
CA SER A 181 -12.46 -0.62 6.26
C SER A 181 -13.42 -1.27 7.25
N MET A 182 -13.96 -0.48 8.17
CA MET A 182 -14.95 -0.92 9.15
C MET A 182 -16.36 -0.95 8.55
N THR A 183 -17.08 -2.05 8.77
CA THR A 183 -18.47 -2.24 8.28
C THR A 183 -19.48 -1.29 8.92
N ASN A 184 -19.21 -0.80 10.14
CA ASN A 184 -20.12 0.07 10.88
C ASN A 184 -20.35 1.43 10.20
N SER A 185 -19.56 1.78 9.18
CA SER A 185 -19.79 2.95 8.32
C SER A 185 -21.00 2.77 7.39
N LEU A 186 -21.45 1.54 7.12
CA LEU A 186 -22.58 1.26 6.22
C LEU A 186 -23.96 1.45 6.86
N SER A 187 -24.07 1.45 8.19
CA SER A 187 -25.38 1.45 8.87
C SER A 187 -25.92 2.84 9.22
N LYS A 188 -25.09 3.91 9.20
CA LYS A 188 -25.52 5.26 9.60
C LYS A 188 -26.15 6.11 8.49
N HIS A 189 -26.22 5.61 7.26
CA HIS A 189 -26.97 6.26 6.16
C HIS A 189 -28.42 5.73 6.00
N LYS A 190 -28.98 5.04 7.01
CA LYS A 190 -30.44 4.91 7.17
C LYS A 190 -30.96 6.21 7.79
N SER A 191 -31.24 7.23 6.98
CA SER A 191 -32.59 7.47 6.46
C SER A 191 -33.59 7.75 7.58
N SER A 192 -33.65 9.03 7.98
CA SER A 192 -34.86 9.63 8.54
C SER A 192 -35.36 10.70 7.57
N ARG A 193 -35.69 10.30 6.33
CA ARG A 193 -36.66 10.99 5.45
C ARG A 193 -36.80 10.24 4.11
N PRO A 194 -38.02 9.90 3.68
CA PRO A 194 -38.27 9.44 2.32
C PRO A 194 -38.22 10.67 1.40
N SER A 195 -37.01 11.05 0.97
CA SER A 195 -36.82 11.99 -0.12
C SER A 195 -36.62 11.19 -1.40
N SER A 196 -37.37 11.58 -2.43
CA SER A 196 -37.37 11.07 -3.79
C SER A 196 -35.98 10.69 -4.32
N ARG A 197 -35.89 9.43 -4.77
CA ARG A 197 -34.82 8.80 -5.57
C ARG A 197 -33.40 8.86 -4.96
N PRO A 198 -33.03 7.80 -4.23
CA PRO A 198 -31.65 7.58 -3.81
C PRO A 198 -30.80 7.12 -5.01
N SER A 199 -29.96 8.02 -5.55
CA SER A 199 -28.82 7.63 -6.39
C SER A 199 -27.65 7.22 -5.48
N TYR A 200 -27.67 5.98 -4.99
CA TYR A 200 -26.70 5.45 -4.01
C TYR A 200 -25.58 4.60 -4.62
N HIS A 201 -25.32 4.70 -5.93
CA HIS A 201 -24.28 3.91 -6.60
C HIS A 201 -22.89 4.59 -6.70
N SER A 202 -22.64 5.74 -6.07
CA SER A 202 -21.47 6.56 -6.47
C SER A 202 -20.20 6.48 -5.62
N GLN A 203 -20.11 5.70 -4.53
CA GLN A 203 -18.89 5.73 -3.70
C GLN A 203 -17.95 4.53 -3.88
N TRP A 204 -18.46 3.39 -4.37
CA TRP A 204 -17.64 2.21 -4.61
C TRP A 204 -17.50 2.07 -6.12
N ARG A 205 -16.29 2.31 -6.62
CA ARG A 205 -16.01 2.05 -8.03
C ARG A 205 -16.12 0.55 -8.26
N ASP A 206 -16.58 0.18 -9.45
CA ASP A 206 -16.53 -1.18 -9.96
C ASP A 206 -15.14 -1.78 -9.74
N GLY A 207 -15.08 -3.02 -9.24
CA GLY A 207 -13.83 -3.68 -8.86
C GLY A 207 -13.32 -3.35 -7.45
N THR A 208 -14.15 -2.77 -6.57
CA THR A 208 -13.77 -2.65 -5.16
C THR A 208 -13.93 -3.99 -4.44
N VAL A 209 -12.85 -4.47 -3.82
CA VAL A 209 -12.85 -5.66 -2.98
C VAL A 209 -12.96 -5.24 -1.51
N LEU A 210 -14.03 -5.69 -0.85
CA LEU A 210 -14.28 -5.48 0.57
C LEU A 210 -13.84 -6.72 1.35
N TYR A 211 -12.91 -6.51 2.29
CA TYR A 211 -12.50 -7.55 3.22
C TYR A 211 -13.37 -7.49 4.47
N LEU A 212 -14.26 -8.46 4.65
CA LEU A 212 -15.11 -8.58 5.83
C LEU A 212 -14.53 -9.66 6.74
N GLY A 213 -13.83 -9.24 7.79
CA GLY A 213 -13.50 -10.13 8.90
C GLY A 213 -14.69 -10.25 9.85
N SER A 214 -15.18 -11.48 10.08
CA SER A 214 -16.20 -11.72 11.10
C SER A 214 -15.61 -11.53 12.51
N ARG A 215 -16.44 -11.06 13.44
CA ARG A 215 -16.06 -10.69 14.81
C ARG A 215 -16.05 -11.89 15.77
N ASP A 216 -16.48 -13.07 15.35
CA ASP A 216 -16.68 -14.19 16.28
C ASP A 216 -15.40 -15.01 16.47
N ASP A 217 -14.94 -15.03 17.72
CA ASP A 217 -13.65 -15.54 18.22
C ASP A 217 -13.36 -17.03 17.95
N ASN A 218 -14.18 -17.76 17.20
CA ASN A 218 -14.01 -19.20 16.97
C ASN A 218 -14.31 -19.69 15.55
N SER A 219 -14.52 -18.80 14.57
CA SER A 219 -14.59 -19.22 13.17
C SER A 219 -14.03 -18.14 12.25
N GLU A 220 -12.84 -18.40 11.70
CA GLU A 220 -12.27 -17.63 10.59
C GLU A 220 -13.19 -17.74 9.37
N GLN A 221 -14.17 -16.85 9.26
CA GLN A 221 -14.82 -16.58 7.98
C GLN A 221 -14.18 -15.33 7.39
N GLU A 222 -13.21 -15.57 6.51
CA GLU A 222 -12.69 -14.59 5.57
C GLU A 222 -13.71 -14.46 4.43
N VAL A 223 -14.59 -13.47 4.48
CA VAL A 223 -15.51 -13.23 3.36
C VAL A 223 -14.90 -12.16 2.46
N LEU A 224 -14.38 -12.63 1.32
CA LEU A 224 -13.96 -11.80 0.20
C LEU A 224 -15.21 -11.38 -0.59
N TYR A 225 -15.66 -10.14 -0.43
CA TYR A 225 -16.68 -9.59 -1.33
C TYR A 225 -15.99 -8.85 -2.47
N ILE A 226 -15.98 -9.45 -3.65
CA ILE A 226 -15.64 -8.76 -4.90
C ILE A 226 -16.94 -8.15 -5.42
N ILE A 227 -17.03 -6.82 -5.47
CA ILE A 227 -18.14 -6.16 -6.18
C ILE A 227 -17.78 -6.19 -7.67
N ASP A 228 -18.30 -7.21 -8.35
CA ASP A 228 -18.14 -7.43 -9.79
C ASP A 228 -19.19 -6.60 -10.57
N PRO A 229 -18.80 -5.72 -11.50
CA PRO A 229 -19.75 -5.06 -12.40
C PRO A 229 -20.30 -6.09 -13.39
N ARG A 230 -21.61 -6.35 -13.35
CA ARG A 230 -22.32 -6.91 -14.49
C ARG A 230 -22.99 -5.80 -15.29
#